data_AF-Q66KS0-F1
#
_entry.id   AF-Q66KS0-F1
#
_cell.length_a   1.000
_cell.length_b   1.000
_cell.length_c   1.000
_cell.angle_alpha   90.00
_cell.angle_beta   90.00
_cell.angle_gamma   90.00
#
_symmetry.space_group_name_H-M   'P 1'
#
loop_
_entity.id
_entity.type
_entity.pdbx_description
1 polymer ?
#
loop_
_entity_poly.entity_id
_entity_poly.type
_entity_poly.pdbx_seq_one_letter_code
_entity_poly.pdbx_strand_id
1 'polypeptide(L)'
;MTSYPGGIRNAMASGGMSHFQEAIREELEGAMKADLERILSTAPESELEHTKKDLAGFQKLFHRFLQEKGPAVDWGKIQRPPEDSVS
;
A
#
# COMPACT_ATOMS: atom_id res chain seq x y z
N MET A 1 -19.64 41.50 7.01
CA MET A 1 -19.58 40.23 6.27
C MET A 1 -18.20 40.11 5.62
N THR A 2 -17.25 39.49 6.30
CA THR A 2 -15.92 39.22 5.74
C THR A 2 -15.88 37.74 5.33
N SER A 3 -15.96 37.50 4.03
CA SER A 3 -15.77 36.16 3.44
C SER A 3 -14.27 35.87 3.37
N TYR A 4 -13.83 34.78 4.00
CA TYR A 4 -12.45 34.30 3.87
C TYR A 4 -12.30 33.45 2.59
N PRO A 5 -11.22 33.61 1.82
CA PRO A 5 -11.02 32.85 0.59
C PRO A 5 -10.68 31.39 0.95
N GLY A 6 -11.67 30.51 0.81
CA GLY A 6 -11.52 29.05 0.94
C GLY A 6 -10.68 28.41 -0.18
N GLY A 7 -10.12 29.18 -1.11
CA GLY A 7 -9.48 28.68 -2.33
C GLY A 7 -8.03 28.20 -2.20
N ILE A 8 -7.27 28.62 -1.17
CA ILE A 8 -5.83 28.31 -1.09
C ILE A 8 -5.54 26.97 -0.40
N ARG A 9 -6.47 26.46 0.42
CA ARG A 9 -6.29 25.18 1.13
C ARG A 9 -6.38 23.94 0.22
N ASN A 10 -7.09 24.04 -0.92
CA ASN A 10 -7.32 22.91 -1.82
C ASN A 10 -6.25 22.71 -2.89
N ALA A 11 -5.51 23.75 -3.30
CA ALA A 11 -4.52 23.65 -4.37
C ALA A 11 -3.21 22.97 -3.92
N MET A 12 -2.83 23.14 -2.64
CA MET A 12 -1.61 22.54 -2.07
C MET A 12 -1.80 21.11 -1.57
N ALA A 13 -3.05 20.69 -1.33
CA ALA A 13 -3.35 19.38 -0.76
C ALA A 13 -3.40 18.24 -1.80
N SER A 14 -3.65 18.54 -3.08
CA SER A 14 -4.04 17.50 -4.04
C SER A 14 -3.01 17.14 -5.11
N GLY A 15 -2.08 18.04 -5.47
CA GLY A 15 -1.13 17.80 -6.57
C GLY A 15 0.34 17.69 -6.14
N GLY A 16 0.81 18.60 -5.28
CA GLY A 16 2.19 18.55 -4.76
C GLY A 16 2.40 17.42 -3.76
N MET A 17 1.43 17.20 -2.88
CA MET A 17 1.46 16.11 -1.89
C MET A 17 1.34 14.72 -2.52
N SER A 18 0.61 14.56 -3.63
CA SER A 18 0.48 13.26 -4.31
C SER A 18 1.80 12.84 -4.96
N HIS A 19 2.47 13.74 -5.67
CA HIS A 19 3.79 13.47 -6.26
C HIS A 19 4.85 13.18 -5.20
N PHE A 20 4.84 13.91 -4.09
CA PHE A 20 5.74 13.64 -2.97
C PHE A 20 5.48 12.27 -2.32
N GLN A 21 4.20 11.92 -2.12
CA GLN A 21 3.83 10.59 -1.62
C GLN A 21 4.22 9.47 -2.58
N GLU A 22 4.09 9.68 -3.89
CA GLU A 22 4.52 8.73 -4.91
C GLU A 22 6.04 8.52 -4.88
N ALA A 23 6.82 9.60 -4.82
CA ALA A 23 8.29 9.52 -4.72
C ALA A 23 8.74 8.74 -3.48
N ILE A 24 8.10 8.98 -2.32
CA ILE A 24 8.39 8.22 -1.10
C ILE A 24 8.05 6.73 -1.27
N ARG A 25 6.94 6.41 -1.93
CA ARG A 25 6.55 5.01 -2.16
C ARG A 25 7.58 4.29 -3.03
N GLU A 26 8.01 4.91 -4.12
CA GLU A 26 9.03 4.35 -5.00
C GLU A 26 10.35 4.12 -4.25
N GLU A 27 10.76 5.07 -3.42
CA GLU A 27 11.97 4.95 -2.59
C GLU A 27 11.86 3.77 -1.60
N LEU A 28 10.73 3.66 -0.90
CA LEU A 28 10.48 2.57 0.04
C LEU A 28 10.42 1.20 -0.64
N GLU A 29 9.78 1.10 -1.82
CA GLU A 29 9.75 -0.13 -2.60
C GLU A 29 11.14 -0.53 -3.09
N GLY A 30 11.94 0.44 -3.53
CA GLY A 30 13.32 0.22 -3.95
C GLY A 30 14.20 -0.30 -2.82
N ALA A 31 14.15 0.34 -1.65
CA ALA A 31 14.90 -0.06 -0.47
C ALA A 31 14.52 -1.49 -0.02
N MET A 32 13.22 -1.78 0.07
CA MET A 32 12.72 -3.11 0.41
C MET A 32 13.23 -4.16 -0.58
N LYS A 33 13.13 -3.91 -1.90
CA LYS A 33 13.59 -4.87 -2.92
C LYS A 33 15.07 -5.22 -2.74
N ALA A 34 15.92 -4.23 -2.51
CA ALA A 34 17.34 -4.44 -2.25
C ALA A 34 17.58 -5.30 -1.00
N ASP A 35 16.82 -5.06 0.08
CA ASP A 35 16.89 -5.88 1.29
C ASP A 35 16.43 -7.33 1.05
N LEU A 36 15.40 -7.55 0.25
CA LEU A 36 14.94 -8.91 -0.10
C LEU A 36 16.00 -9.67 -0.91
N GLU A 37 16.66 -9.02 -1.86
CA GLU A 37 17.77 -9.62 -2.61
C GLU A 37 18.94 -10.00 -1.70
N ARG A 38 19.25 -9.16 -0.71
CA ARG A 38 20.28 -9.43 0.30
C ARG A 38 19.89 -10.59 1.23
N ILE A 39 18.62 -10.73 1.56
CA ILE A 39 18.14 -11.89 2.35
C ILE A 39 18.24 -13.16 1.51
N LEU A 40 17.80 -13.11 0.25
CA LEU A 40 17.82 -14.27 -0.65
C LEU A 40 19.24 -14.79 -0.89
N SER A 41 20.25 -13.92 -0.95
CA SER A 41 21.65 -14.32 -1.15
C SER A 41 22.24 -15.09 0.04
N THR A 42 21.61 -15.05 1.21
CA THR A 42 21.99 -15.82 2.40
C THR A 42 21.26 -17.14 2.54
N ALA A 43 20.28 -17.43 1.67
CA ALA A 43 19.48 -18.64 1.75
C ALA A 43 20.29 -19.88 1.31
N PRO A 44 20.14 -21.03 2.00
CA PRO A 44 20.67 -22.30 1.52
C PRO A 44 20.13 -22.66 0.13
N GLU A 45 20.94 -23.30 -0.71
CA GLU A 45 20.52 -23.67 -2.08
C GLU A 45 19.28 -24.57 -2.09
N SER A 46 19.13 -25.45 -1.09
CA SER A 46 17.97 -26.31 -0.91
C SER A 46 16.66 -25.55 -0.64
N GLU A 47 16.73 -24.32 -0.15
CA GLU A 47 15.58 -23.50 0.24
C GLU A 47 15.40 -22.27 -0.67
N LEU A 48 16.29 -22.07 -1.64
CA LEU A 48 16.36 -20.84 -2.43
C LEU A 48 15.08 -20.58 -3.22
N GLU A 49 14.56 -21.60 -3.92
CA GLU A 49 13.32 -21.45 -4.71
C GLU A 49 12.09 -21.19 -3.82
N HIS A 50 12.02 -21.82 -2.64
CA HIS A 50 10.95 -21.59 -1.69
C HIS A 50 11.02 -20.15 -1.12
N THR A 51 12.19 -19.77 -0.63
CA THR A 51 12.46 -18.43 -0.09
C THR A 51 12.15 -17.36 -1.12
N LYS A 52 12.57 -17.54 -2.38
CA LYS A 52 12.28 -16.62 -3.48
C LYS A 52 10.78 -16.43 -3.70
N LYS A 53 10.00 -17.50 -3.64
CA LYS A 53 8.54 -17.44 -3.78
C LYS A 53 7.89 -16.68 -2.63
N ASP A 54 8.32 -16.91 -1.40
CA ASP A 54 7.80 -16.23 -0.22
C ASP A 54 8.13 -14.74 -0.24
N LEU A 55 9.38 -14.38 -0.58
CA LEU A 55 9.80 -12.98 -0.70
C LEU A 55 9.05 -12.25 -1.83
N ALA A 56 8.75 -12.93 -2.93
CA ALA A 56 7.90 -12.38 -3.99
C ALA A 56 6.45 -12.16 -3.51
N GLY A 57 5.93 -13.02 -2.64
CA GLY A 57 4.64 -12.83 -1.97
C GLY A 57 4.66 -11.61 -1.04
N PHE A 58 5.70 -11.49 -0.23
CA PHE A 58 5.91 -10.34 0.66
C PHE A 58 5.97 -9.03 -0.12
N GLN A 59 6.72 -8.97 -1.23
CA GLN A 59 6.81 -7.79 -2.09
C GLN A 59 5.42 -7.32 -2.57
N LYS A 60 4.54 -8.25 -2.96
CA LYS A 60 3.16 -7.91 -3.38
C LYS A 60 2.33 -7.34 -2.24
N LEU A 61 2.49 -7.89 -1.03
CA LEU A 61 1.80 -7.38 0.16
C LEU A 61 2.27 -5.98 0.53
N PHE A 62 3.58 -5.73 0.47
CA PHE A 62 4.15 -4.42 0.76
C PHE A 62 3.74 -3.35 -0.26
N HIS A 63 3.75 -3.69 -1.55
CA HIS A 63 3.22 -2.82 -2.60
C HIS A 63 1.76 -2.44 -2.35
N ARG A 64 0.92 -3.43 -2.02
CA ARG A 64 -0.49 -3.20 -1.66
C ARG A 64 -0.62 -2.32 -0.42
N PHE A 65 0.19 -2.55 0.62
CA PHE A 65 0.22 -1.76 1.83
C PHE A 65 0.53 -0.28 1.55
N LEU A 66 1.47 0.00 0.64
CA LEU A 66 1.79 1.36 0.24
C LEU A 66 0.67 2.01 -0.58
N GLN A 67 -0.09 1.22 -1.36
CA GLN A 67 -1.18 1.71 -2.20
C GLN A 67 -2.48 1.98 -1.45
N GLU A 68 -2.82 1.17 -0.44
CA GLU A 68 -4.04 1.29 0.35
C GLU A 68 -4.12 2.68 1.01
N LYS A 69 -4.98 3.56 0.46
CA LYS A 69 -5.31 4.86 1.05
C LYS A 69 -6.71 4.79 1.63
N GLY A 70 -6.83 4.98 2.94
CA GLY A 70 -8.12 5.13 3.63
C GLY A 70 -8.62 3.88 4.36
N PRO A 71 -9.81 3.94 4.96
CA PRO A 71 -10.36 2.83 5.74
C PRO A 71 -10.64 1.64 4.82
N ALA A 72 -10.17 0.45 5.22
CA ALA A 72 -10.31 -0.79 4.46
C ALA A 72 -11.78 -1.21 4.23
N VAL A 73 -12.70 -0.68 5.03
CA VAL A 73 -14.13 -0.99 4.99
C VAL A 73 -14.94 0.30 5.11
N ASP A 74 -15.85 0.50 4.18
CA ASP A 74 -16.90 1.52 4.27
C ASP A 74 -18.09 0.93 5.04
N TRP A 75 -18.17 1.25 6.34
CA TRP A 75 -19.22 0.75 7.23
C TRP A 75 -20.64 1.07 6.75
N GLY A 76 -20.84 2.15 5.97
CA GLY A 76 -22.15 2.51 5.42
C GLY A 76 -22.65 1.59 4.31
N LYS A 77 -21.78 0.75 3.74
CA LYS A 77 -22.10 -0.19 2.66
C LYS A 77 -22.32 -1.63 3.14
N ILE A 78 -22.11 -1.91 4.42
CA ILE A 78 -22.33 -3.25 4.98
C ILE A 78 -23.83 -3.51 5.11
N GLN A 79 -24.30 -4.59 4.51
CA GLN A 79 -25.70 -5.03 4.59
C GLN A 79 -25.80 -6.37 5.33
N ARG A 80 -26.95 -6.63 5.94
CA ARG A 80 -27.22 -7.92 6.58
C ARG A 80 -27.17 -9.02 5.50
N PRO A 81 -26.52 -10.16 5.74
CA PRO A 81 -26.54 -11.27 4.80
C PRO A 81 -27.99 -11.74 4.52
N PRO A 82 -28.34 -12.06 3.26
CA PRO A 82 -29.59 -12.76 2.91
C PRO A 82 -29.79 -14.03 3.73
N GLU A 83 -31.05 -14.45 3.93
CA GLU A 83 -31.40 -15.59 4.80
C GLU A 83 -30.70 -16.91 4.40
N ASP A 84 -30.36 -17.08 3.12
CA ASP A 84 -29.69 -18.28 2.59
C ASP A 84 -28.15 -18.17 2.49
N SER A 85 -27.54 -17.11 3.04
CA SER A 85 -26.09 -16.84 2.84
C SER A 85 -25.15 -17.72 3.65
N VAL A 86 -25.68 -18.41 4.65
CA VAL A 86 -24.94 -19.33 5.51
C VAL A 86 -25.67 -20.66 5.48
N SER A 87 -25.09 -21.63 4.77
CA SER A 87 -25.54 -23.02 4.71
C SER A 87 -24.76 -23.90 5.68
#